data_AF-A0A8T3AUA1-F1
#
_entry.id   AF-A0A8T3AUA1-F1
#
_cell.length_a   1.000
_cell.length_b   1.000
_cell.length_c   1.000
_cell.angle_alpha   90.00
_cell.angle_beta   90.00
_cell.angle_gamma   90.00
#
_symmetry.space_group_name_H-M   'P 1'
#
loop_
_entity.id
_entity.type
_entity.pdbx_description
1 polymer ?
#
loop_
_entity_poly.entity_id
_entity_poly.type
_entity_poly.pdbx_seq_one_letter_code
_entity_poly.pdbx_strand_id
1 'polypeptide(L)'
;MNHSMRLSMFNDFSHLRILAVAETRFASVIIMLRRFKQIKNALQSMVISEKWSCYREDDVGKARYVKEKILDDLWWDNVDYILDFTDSIYDMLREADTDKSCLHLIYEMWDSMLAKVKEIIYRHERKSHEEDSNFWSVVYTILEDRWSKSNTTLYCLAHSLNPRYIHIHLLN
;
A
#
# COMPACT_ATOMS: atom_id res chain seq x y z
N MET A 1 6.31 23.64 -23.01
CA MET A 1 7.38 22.72 -23.43
C MET A 1 7.37 21.51 -22.50
N ASN A 2 7.44 20.30 -23.06
CA ASN A 2 6.25 19.44 -23.15
C ASN A 2 6.40 18.24 -22.21
N HIS A 3 5.37 17.94 -21.39
CA HIS A 3 5.23 16.64 -20.71
C HIS A 3 5.49 15.44 -21.65
N SER A 4 5.28 15.64 -22.95
CA SER A 4 5.61 14.70 -24.03
C SER A 4 7.08 14.27 -24.09
N MET A 5 8.07 15.12 -23.78
CA MET A 5 9.49 14.74 -23.86
C MET A 5 9.88 13.80 -22.72
N ARG A 6 9.50 14.13 -21.47
CA ARG A 6 9.77 13.26 -20.30
C ARG A 6 9.09 11.90 -20.46
N LEU A 7 7.86 11.90 -20.97
CA LEU A 7 7.11 10.67 -21.25
C LEU A 7 7.77 9.85 -22.38
N SER A 8 8.20 10.50 -23.47
CA SER A 8 8.92 9.83 -24.56
C SER A 8 10.22 9.20 -24.06
N MET A 9 11.00 9.94 -23.27
CA MET A 9 12.23 9.41 -22.67
C MET A 9 11.95 8.24 -21.74
N PHE A 10 10.89 8.31 -20.92
CA PHE A 10 10.52 7.20 -20.04
C PHE A 10 10.09 5.95 -20.82
N ASN A 11 9.36 6.11 -21.92
CA ASN A 11 8.94 5.00 -22.78
C ASN A 11 10.13 4.26 -23.43
N ASP A 12 11.30 4.89 -23.54
CA ASP A 12 12.52 4.22 -24.02
C ASP A 12 13.04 3.18 -23.00
N PHE A 13 12.71 3.33 -21.71
CA PHE A 13 13.21 2.48 -20.63
C PHE A 13 12.14 1.60 -20.00
N SER A 14 10.85 1.86 -20.24
CA SER A 14 9.75 1.08 -19.69
C SER A 14 8.64 0.84 -20.70
N HIS A 15 8.20 -0.42 -20.79
CA HIS A 15 6.94 -0.78 -21.45
C HIS A 15 5.72 -0.57 -20.54
N LEU A 16 5.94 -0.32 -19.25
CA LEU A 16 4.90 -0.10 -18.27
C LEU A 16 4.60 1.39 -18.15
N ARG A 17 3.32 1.76 -18.27
CA ARG A 17 2.89 3.15 -18.01
C ARG A 17 2.78 3.42 -16.51
N ILE A 18 3.14 4.63 -16.10
CA ILE A 18 2.74 5.20 -14.81
C ILE A 18 1.21 5.27 -14.82
N LEU A 19 0.57 4.70 -13.81
CA LEU A 19 -0.90 4.71 -13.73
C LEU A 19 -1.37 6.10 -13.31
N ALA A 20 -2.23 6.71 -14.12
CA ALA A 20 -3.15 7.74 -13.66
C ALA A 20 -4.39 7.01 -13.14
N VAL A 21 -4.47 6.80 -11.82
CA VAL A 21 -5.64 6.15 -11.22
C VAL A 21 -6.74 7.20 -11.07
N ALA A 22 -7.94 6.91 -11.58
CA ALA A 22 -9.11 7.76 -11.37
C ALA A 22 -9.50 7.78 -9.88
N GLU A 23 -9.97 8.92 -9.37
CA GLU A 23 -10.32 9.13 -7.94
C GLU A 23 -11.38 8.15 -7.39
N THR A 24 -12.06 7.40 -8.26
CA THR A 24 -13.23 6.59 -7.93
C THR A 24 -12.94 5.20 -7.35
N ARG A 25 -11.68 4.86 -7.04
CA ARG A 25 -11.32 3.53 -6.50
C ARG A 25 -10.53 3.63 -5.19
N PHE A 26 -10.91 2.82 -4.21
CA PHE A 26 -10.22 2.71 -2.92
C PHE A 26 -8.73 2.39 -3.12
N ALA A 27 -7.89 2.77 -2.15
CA ALA A 27 -6.45 2.49 -2.14
C ALA A 27 -5.66 2.97 -3.38
N SER A 28 -6.16 3.96 -4.14
CA SER A 28 -5.51 4.50 -5.34
C SER A 28 -4.04 4.89 -5.13
N VAL A 29 -3.73 5.51 -3.98
CA VAL A 29 -2.37 5.90 -3.60
C VAL A 29 -1.43 4.69 -3.48
N ILE A 30 -1.87 3.62 -2.82
CA ILE A 30 -1.07 2.40 -2.65
C ILE A 30 -0.90 1.68 -3.98
N ILE A 31 -1.94 1.62 -4.82
CA ILE A 31 -1.85 1.04 -6.17
C ILE A 31 -0.84 1.82 -7.02
N MET A 32 -0.87 3.16 -6.97
CA MET A 32 0.11 4.00 -7.66
C MET A 32 1.53 3.76 -7.14
N LEU A 33 1.71 3.63 -5.82
CA LEU A 33 3.01 3.36 -5.22
C LEU A 33 3.56 1.97 -5.61
N ARG A 34 2.71 0.93 -5.64
CA ARG A 34 3.09 -0.41 -6.15
C ARG A 34 3.55 -0.32 -7.59
N ARG A 35 2.82 0.42 -8.43
CA ARG A 35 3.20 0.63 -9.83
C ARG A 35 4.52 1.38 -9.94
N PHE A 36 4.71 2.40 -9.11
CA PHE A 36 5.92 3.20 -9.07
C PHE A 36 7.15 2.33 -8.73
N LYS A 37 7.01 1.40 -7.76
CA LYS A 37 8.05 0.40 -7.45
C LYS A 37 8.36 -0.51 -8.64
N GLN A 38 7.34 -0.98 -9.37
CA GLN A 38 7.55 -1.84 -10.55
C GLN A 38 8.41 -1.20 -11.65
N ILE A 39 8.41 0.13 -11.74
CA ILE A 39 9.18 0.87 -12.74
C ILE A 39 10.51 1.43 -12.19
N LYS A 40 10.91 1.09 -10.96
CA LYS A 40 12.16 1.55 -10.31
C LYS A 40 13.37 1.45 -11.25
N ASN A 41 13.63 0.26 -11.82
CA ASN A 41 14.80 0.03 -12.66
C ASN A 41 14.78 0.87 -13.95
N ALA A 42 13.60 1.09 -14.52
CA ALA A 42 13.43 1.94 -15.69
C ALA A 42 13.68 3.41 -15.35
N LEU A 43 13.18 3.87 -14.19
CA LEU A 43 13.43 5.22 -13.68
C LEU A 43 14.92 5.46 -13.39
N GLN A 44 15.60 4.48 -12.78
CA GLN A 44 17.04 4.56 -12.51
C GLN A 44 17.85 4.64 -13.81
N SER A 45 17.53 3.79 -14.79
CA SER A 45 18.14 3.83 -16.13
C SER A 45 17.91 5.18 -16.82
N MET A 46 16.68 5.71 -16.72
CA MET A 46 16.32 7.00 -17.30
C MET A 46 17.14 8.14 -16.71
N VAL A 47 17.29 8.26 -15.38
CA VAL A 47 18.00 9.39 -14.75
C VAL A 47 19.54 9.31 -14.88
N ILE A 48 20.07 8.15 -15.25
CA ILE A 48 21.49 7.95 -15.55
C ILE A 48 21.80 8.24 -17.04
N SER A 49 20.80 8.14 -17.93
CA SER A 49 20.97 8.33 -19.37
C SER A 49 21.48 9.73 -19.77
N GLU A 50 22.16 9.80 -20.92
CA GLU A 50 22.60 11.08 -21.51
C GLU A 50 21.42 11.99 -21.85
N LYS A 51 20.29 11.41 -22.30
CA LYS A 51 19.05 12.14 -22.58
C LYS A 51 18.56 12.92 -21.36
N TRP A 52 18.74 12.38 -20.14
CA TRP A 52 18.41 13.09 -18.90
C TRP A 52 19.30 14.30 -18.64
N SER A 53 20.57 14.25 -19.05
CA SER A 53 21.49 15.38 -18.92
C SER A 53 21.11 16.52 -19.87
N CYS A 54 20.73 16.22 -21.12
CA CYS A 54 20.20 17.22 -22.06
C CYS A 54 18.89 17.85 -21.58
N TYR A 55 18.08 17.09 -20.83
CA TYR A 55 16.82 17.58 -20.25
C TYR A 55 17.01 18.61 -19.11
N ARG A 56 18.18 18.64 -18.44
CA ARG A 56 18.39 19.47 -17.24
C ARG A 56 18.39 20.97 -17.53
N GLU A 57 18.52 21.39 -18.78
CA GLU A 57 18.62 22.80 -19.16
C GLU A 57 17.38 23.63 -18.76
N ASP A 58 16.20 23.00 -18.59
CA ASP A 58 14.96 23.67 -18.22
C ASP A 58 14.82 23.99 -16.70
N ASP A 59 15.22 23.07 -15.81
CA ASP A 59 15.14 23.22 -14.34
C ASP A 59 16.14 22.26 -13.65
N VAL A 60 17.40 22.68 -13.62
CA VAL A 60 18.54 21.88 -13.13
C VAL A 60 18.33 21.43 -11.67
N GLY A 61 17.74 22.29 -10.83
CA GLY A 61 17.55 22.03 -9.41
C GLY A 61 16.58 20.87 -9.16
N LYS A 62 15.40 20.90 -9.80
CA LYS A 62 14.43 19.80 -9.68
C LYS A 62 14.93 18.51 -10.31
N ALA A 63 15.60 18.60 -11.47
CA ALA A 63 16.15 17.42 -12.13
C ALA A 63 17.24 16.73 -11.26
N ARG A 64 18.05 17.51 -10.55
CA ARG A 64 19.02 16.97 -9.59
C ARG A 64 18.32 16.26 -8.43
N TYR A 65 17.34 16.92 -7.80
CA TYR A 65 16.59 16.33 -6.68
C TYR A 65 15.91 15.00 -7.05
N VAL A 66 15.25 14.95 -8.22
CA VAL A 66 14.61 13.72 -8.72
C VAL A 66 15.64 12.62 -8.94
N LYS A 67 16.79 12.94 -9.52
CA LYS A 67 17.87 11.95 -9.72
C LYS A 67 18.41 11.42 -8.39
N GLU A 68 18.66 12.30 -7.43
CA GLU A 68 19.12 11.92 -6.09
C GLU A 68 18.12 10.97 -5.42
N LYS A 69 16.81 11.30 -5.45
CA LYS A 69 15.78 10.45 -4.84
C LYS A 69 15.59 9.10 -5.53
N ILE A 70 15.63 9.06 -6.86
CA ILE A 70 15.46 7.79 -7.61
C ILE A 70 16.66 6.84 -7.42
N LEU A 71 17.84 7.38 -7.13
CA LEU A 71 19.05 6.60 -6.88
C LEU A 71 19.31 6.32 -5.39
N ASP A 72 18.45 6.80 -4.49
CA ASP A 72 18.58 6.62 -3.05
C ASP A 72 17.94 5.28 -2.62
N ASP A 73 18.78 4.29 -2.31
CA ASP A 73 18.29 2.97 -1.89
C ASP A 73 17.55 3.00 -0.55
N LEU A 74 17.97 3.85 0.40
CA LEU A 74 17.25 4.01 1.67
C LEU A 74 15.85 4.60 1.45
N TRP A 75 15.71 5.48 0.46
CA TRP A 75 14.40 5.98 0.07
C TRP A 75 13.50 4.87 -0.48
N TRP A 76 14.05 3.96 -1.30
CA TRP A 76 13.32 2.79 -1.79
C TRP A 76 12.99 1.79 -0.69
N ASP A 77 13.86 1.58 0.30
CA ASP A 77 13.58 0.74 1.46
C ASP A 77 12.36 1.27 2.23
N ASN A 78 12.20 2.59 2.33
CA ASN A 78 11.01 3.21 2.92
C ASN A 78 9.74 2.96 2.07
N VAL A 79 9.85 3.02 0.74
CA VAL A 79 8.74 2.68 -0.16
C VAL A 79 8.33 1.22 0.03
N ASP A 80 9.31 0.33 0.16
CA ASP A 80 9.11 -1.09 0.37
C ASP A 80 8.41 -1.34 1.69
N TYR A 81 8.88 -0.72 2.76
CA TYR A 81 8.23 -0.80 4.07
C TYR A 81 6.77 -0.33 4.03
N ILE A 82 6.47 0.81 3.38
CA ILE A 82 5.09 1.30 3.24
C ILE A 82 4.22 0.28 2.50
N LEU A 83 4.73 -0.30 1.42
CA LEU A 83 3.99 -1.30 0.66
C LEU A 83 3.75 -2.57 1.46
N ASP A 84 4.75 -3.03 2.23
CA ASP A 84 4.67 -4.26 3.00
C ASP A 84 3.57 -4.17 4.07
N PHE A 85 3.58 -3.13 4.92
CA PHE A 85 2.57 -3.06 5.98
C PHE A 85 1.17 -2.71 5.46
N THR A 86 1.06 -2.04 4.30
CA THR A 86 -0.24 -1.73 3.69
C THR A 86 -0.81 -2.87 2.84
N ASP A 87 -0.05 -3.95 2.61
CA ASP A 87 -0.45 -5.04 1.72
C ASP A 87 -1.69 -5.77 2.23
N SER A 88 -1.68 -6.16 3.51
CA SER A 88 -2.82 -6.84 4.14
C SER A 88 -4.07 -5.95 4.26
N ILE A 89 -3.90 -4.63 4.43
CA ILE A 89 -5.01 -3.66 4.42
C ILE A 89 -5.66 -3.64 3.03
N TYR A 90 -4.83 -3.55 1.97
CA TYR A 90 -5.31 -3.57 0.60
C TYR A 90 -6.04 -4.87 0.27
N ASP A 91 -5.49 -6.03 0.65
CA ASP A 91 -6.09 -7.33 0.38
C ASP A 91 -7.45 -7.48 1.07
N MET A 92 -7.56 -7.07 2.33
CA MET A 92 -8.84 -7.07 3.05
C MET A 92 -9.88 -6.21 2.34
N LEU A 93 -9.53 -4.97 1.97
CA LEU A 93 -10.43 -4.06 1.28
C LEU A 93 -10.86 -4.62 -0.08
N ARG A 94 -9.94 -5.25 -0.80
CA ARG A 94 -10.22 -5.83 -2.11
C ARG A 94 -11.18 -7.02 -2.02
N GLU A 95 -11.01 -7.89 -1.04
CA GLU A 95 -11.92 -9.02 -0.82
C GLU A 95 -13.32 -8.53 -0.39
N ALA A 96 -13.39 -7.49 0.43
CA ALA A 96 -14.65 -6.87 0.86
C ALA A 96 -15.39 -6.15 -0.29
N ASP A 97 -14.68 -5.68 -1.32
CA ASP A 97 -15.25 -5.03 -2.52
C ASP A 97 -15.73 -6.02 -3.58
N THR A 98 -15.56 -7.34 -3.39
CA THR A 98 -16.07 -8.35 -4.34
C THR A 98 -17.55 -8.63 -4.12
N ASP A 99 -18.27 -8.99 -5.19
CA ASP A 99 -19.69 -9.43 -5.13
C ASP A 99 -19.90 -10.77 -4.39
N LYS A 100 -18.86 -11.32 -3.77
CA LYS A 100 -18.96 -12.57 -3.00
C LYS A 100 -19.53 -12.29 -1.62
N SER A 101 -20.29 -13.24 -1.08
CA SER A 101 -20.72 -13.19 0.32
C SER A 101 -19.50 -13.29 1.24
N CYS A 102 -19.00 -12.14 1.68
CA CYS A 102 -17.84 -12.01 2.57
C CYS A 102 -18.21 -11.50 3.96
N LEU A 103 -19.47 -11.07 4.19
CA LEU A 103 -19.94 -10.48 5.45
C LEU A 103 -19.59 -11.32 6.69
N HIS A 104 -19.70 -12.65 6.57
CA HIS A 104 -19.41 -13.60 7.64
C HIS A 104 -17.92 -13.76 7.98
N LEU A 105 -17.03 -13.30 7.09
CA LEU A 105 -15.56 -13.37 7.19
C LEU A 105 -14.93 -12.03 7.61
N ILE A 106 -15.70 -10.95 7.63
CA ILE A 106 -15.19 -9.59 7.84
C ILE A 106 -14.38 -9.45 9.15
N TYR A 107 -14.81 -10.09 10.24
CA TYR A 107 -14.04 -10.10 11.50
C TYR A 107 -12.74 -10.92 11.39
N GLU A 108 -12.79 -12.12 10.78
CA GLU A 108 -11.59 -12.95 10.60
C GLU A 108 -10.55 -12.23 9.72
N MET A 109 -11.01 -11.59 8.64
CA MET A 109 -10.17 -10.81 7.75
C MET A 109 -9.57 -9.59 8.45
N TRP A 110 -10.35 -8.92 9.30
CA TRP A 110 -9.90 -7.80 10.12
C TRP A 110 -8.79 -8.22 11.10
N ASP A 111 -9.02 -9.28 11.88
CA ASP A 111 -8.05 -9.77 12.86
C ASP A 111 -6.77 -10.26 12.19
N SER A 112 -6.88 -10.99 11.08
CA SER A 112 -5.74 -11.43 10.27
C SER A 112 -4.96 -10.26 9.69
N MET A 113 -5.66 -9.23 9.19
CA MET A 113 -5.06 -8.01 8.69
C MET A 113 -4.29 -7.29 9.80
N LEU A 114 -4.91 -7.02 10.95
CA LEU A 114 -4.27 -6.36 12.08
C LEU A 114 -3.01 -7.09 12.56
N ALA A 115 -3.06 -8.42 12.66
CA ALA A 115 -1.92 -9.24 13.06
C ALA A 115 -0.74 -9.07 12.09
N LYS A 116 -1.00 -9.12 10.77
CA LYS A 116 0.03 -8.94 9.73
C LYS A 116 0.61 -7.53 9.72
N VAL A 117 -0.24 -6.49 9.81
CA VAL A 117 0.23 -5.10 9.88
C VAL A 117 1.13 -4.90 11.09
N LYS A 118 0.69 -5.37 12.27
CA LYS A 118 1.47 -5.28 13.52
C LYS A 118 2.81 -5.99 13.38
N GLU A 119 2.82 -7.21 12.85
CA GLU A 119 4.05 -7.99 12.67
C GLU A 119 5.08 -7.25 11.81
N ILE A 120 4.66 -6.68 10.68
CA ILE A 120 5.56 -5.98 9.76
C ILE A 120 6.13 -4.71 10.42
N ILE A 121 5.29 -3.93 11.10
CA ILE A 121 5.71 -2.72 11.81
C ILE A 121 6.71 -3.07 12.91
N TYR A 122 6.43 -4.08 13.73
CA TYR A 122 7.29 -4.47 14.84
C TYR A 122 8.63 -5.01 14.35
N ARG A 123 8.61 -5.79 13.26
CA ARG A 123 9.84 -6.25 12.60
C ARG A 123 10.70 -5.09 12.11
N HIS A 124 10.09 -4.08 11.50
CA HIS A 124 10.80 -2.88 11.03
C HIS A 124 11.36 -2.05 12.19
N GLU A 125 10.61 -1.90 13.28
CA GLU A 125 11.06 -1.20 14.50
C GLU A 125 12.03 -2.02 15.37
N ARG A 126 12.26 -3.30 15.03
CA ARG A 126 13.05 -4.27 15.82
C ARG A 126 12.52 -4.44 17.26
N LYS A 127 11.19 -4.51 17.38
CA LYS A 127 10.49 -4.67 18.66
C LYS A 127 9.89 -6.07 18.81
N SER A 128 9.86 -6.54 20.04
CA SER A 128 9.08 -7.70 20.47
C SER A 128 7.59 -7.37 20.56
N HIS A 129 6.71 -8.37 20.46
CA HIS A 129 5.25 -8.16 20.45
C HIS A 129 4.67 -7.48 21.69
N GLU A 130 5.41 -7.51 22.80
CA GLU A 130 5.04 -6.95 24.11
C GLU A 130 5.48 -5.48 24.27
N GLU A 131 6.38 -5.00 23.41
CA GLU A 131 6.85 -3.62 23.45
C GLU A 131 5.86 -2.64 22.84
N ASP A 132 5.79 -1.44 23.40
CA ASP A 132 4.95 -0.37 22.87
C ASP A 132 5.55 0.24 21.60
N SER A 133 4.70 0.42 20.59
CA SER A 133 5.04 1.12 19.36
C SER A 133 4.11 2.31 19.14
N ASN A 134 4.69 3.51 19.15
CA ASN A 134 3.96 4.74 18.87
C ASN A 134 3.40 4.74 17.43
N PHE A 135 4.17 4.21 16.47
CA PHE A 135 3.70 4.12 15.09
C PHE A 135 2.55 3.13 14.96
N TRP A 136 2.66 1.95 15.56
CA TRP A 136 1.55 0.98 15.60
C TRP A 136 0.31 1.59 16.26
N SER A 137 0.46 2.30 17.38
CA SER A 137 -0.66 2.93 18.06
C SER A 137 -1.42 3.90 17.13
N VAL A 138 -0.70 4.76 16.41
CA VAL A 138 -1.31 5.67 15.43
C VAL A 138 -2.01 4.90 14.30
N VAL A 139 -1.35 3.89 13.73
CA VAL A 139 -1.93 3.06 12.66
C VAL A 139 -3.18 2.33 13.14
N TYR A 140 -3.12 1.71 14.32
CA TYR A 140 -4.22 1.00 14.95
C TYR A 140 -5.41 1.93 15.20
N THR A 141 -5.20 3.13 15.74
CA THR A 141 -6.27 4.11 15.95
C THR A 141 -6.94 4.51 14.63
N ILE A 142 -6.16 4.76 13.56
CA ILE A 142 -6.73 5.08 12.23
C ILE A 142 -7.58 3.92 11.72
N LEU A 143 -7.10 2.69 11.88
CA LEU A 143 -7.82 1.49 11.48
C LEU A 143 -9.11 1.34 12.31
N GLU A 144 -9.04 1.42 13.63
CA GLU A 144 -10.18 1.30 14.54
C GLU A 144 -11.25 2.39 14.30
N ASP A 145 -10.84 3.64 14.08
CA ASP A 145 -11.73 4.75 13.72
C ASP A 145 -12.46 4.49 12.40
N ARG A 146 -11.80 3.79 11.46
CA ARG A 146 -12.43 3.40 10.18
C ARG A 146 -13.37 2.22 10.35
N TRP A 147 -12.98 1.25 11.17
CA TRP A 147 -13.79 0.07 11.48
C TRP A 147 -15.07 0.42 12.22
N SER A 148 -14.98 1.25 13.26
CA SER A 148 -16.13 1.68 14.07
C SER A 148 -17.23 2.36 13.24
N LYS A 149 -16.86 3.12 12.21
CA LYS A 149 -17.79 3.74 11.25
C LYS A 149 -18.44 2.74 10.29
N SER A 150 -17.83 1.59 10.10
CA SER A 150 -18.27 0.56 9.15
C SER A 150 -18.90 -0.66 9.85
N ASN A 151 -18.81 -0.77 11.17
CA ASN A 151 -19.33 -1.89 11.96
C ASN A 151 -20.83 -1.73 12.26
N THR A 152 -21.68 -2.05 11.28
CA THR A 152 -23.14 -2.20 11.49
C THR A 152 -23.49 -3.52 12.18
N THR A 153 -24.58 -3.53 12.97
CA THR A 153 -25.17 -4.71 13.64
C THR A 153 -25.35 -5.94 12.72
N LEU A 154 -25.49 -5.70 11.41
CA LEU A 154 -25.57 -6.73 10.38
C LEU A 154 -24.30 -7.59 10.26
N TYR A 155 -23.10 -7.00 10.42
CA TYR A 155 -21.85 -7.73 10.40
C TYR A 155 -21.73 -8.66 11.62
N CYS A 156 -22.10 -8.18 12.81
CA CYS A 156 -22.14 -9.00 14.02
C CYS A 156 -23.07 -10.21 13.84
N LEU A 157 -24.28 -9.97 13.31
CA LEU A 157 -25.27 -11.02 13.07
C LEU A 157 -24.76 -12.06 12.05
N ALA A 158 -24.17 -11.61 10.94
CA ALA A 158 -23.63 -12.51 9.92
C ALA A 158 -22.49 -13.39 10.46
N HIS A 159 -21.63 -12.85 11.33
CA HIS A 159 -20.56 -13.61 11.97
C HIS A 159 -21.11 -14.60 12.99
N SER A 160 -22.02 -14.20 13.88
CA SER A 160 -22.64 -15.09 14.86
C SER A 160 -23.44 -16.23 14.21
N LEU A 161 -23.98 -16.01 13.01
CA LEU A 161 -24.73 -17.01 12.25
C LEU A 161 -23.84 -17.93 11.38
N ASN A 162 -22.52 -17.76 11.40
CA ASN A 162 -21.61 -18.61 10.64
C ASN A 162 -21.49 -20.00 11.28
N PRO A 163 -21.90 -21.09 10.59
CA PRO A 163 -21.92 -22.45 11.15
C PRO A 163 -20.56 -22.94 11.66
N ARG A 164 -19.45 -22.40 11.14
CA ARG A 164 -18.09 -22.71 11.61
C ARG A 164 -17.89 -22.39 13.09
N TYR A 165 -18.54 -21.34 13.59
CA TYR A 165 -18.41 -20.89 14.98
C TYR A 165 -19.56 -21.37 15.88
N ILE A 166 -20.71 -21.72 15.30
CA ILE A 166 -21.88 -22.24 16.03
C ILE A 166 -21.58 -23.61 16.64
N HIS A 167 -20.79 -24.47 15.97
CA HIS A 167 -20.44 -25.79 16.51
C HIS A 167 -19.56 -25.76 17.77
N ILE A 168 -18.83 -24.67 18.03
CA ILE A 168 -17.99 -24.52 19.22
C ILE A 168 -18.84 -24.19 20.46
N HIS A 169 -19.99 -23.55 20.29
CA HIS A 169 -20.87 -23.16 21.39
C HIS A 169 -21.87 -24.24 21.83
N LEU A 170 -22.01 -25.35 21.09
CA LEU A 170 -22.94 -26.44 21.39
C LEU A 170 -22.28 -27.68 22.02
N LEU A 171 -20.97 -27.62 22.31
CA LEU A 171 -20.20 -28.71 22.93
C LEU A 171 -19.62 -28.35 24.32
N ASN A 172 -20.10 -27.27 24.95
CA ASN A 172 -19.84 -26.96 26.36
C ASN A 172 -21.14 -27.00 27.16
#